data_AF-A0A2X2IU39-F1
#
_entry.id   AF-A0A2X2IU39-F1
#
_cell.length_a   1.000
_cell.length_b   1.000
_cell.length_c   1.000
_cell.angle_alpha   90.00
_cell.angle_beta   90.00
_cell.angle_gamma   90.00
#
_symmetry.space_group_name_H-M   'P 1'
#
loop_
_entity.id
_entity.type
_entity.pdbx_description
1 polymer ?
#
loop_
_entity_poly.entity_id
_entity_poly.type
_entity_poly.pdbx_seq_one_letter_code
_entity_poly.pdbx_strand_id
1 'polypeptide(L)'
;MKRLLAYFKFNKTEQNGFFIILVIIVLFVTIYALIKSNTRDPIPNQAKLFEQSFHDSLEVSGPVNKQEVEATYSTKDKSAGAISEHSVLEETKLFYFDPNNLPHADWHKLGLSDKQIAVLKNYEKKRWKV
;
A
#
# COMPACT_ATOMS: atom_id res chain seq x y z
N MET A 1 -14.71 40.85 21.36
CA MET A 1 -14.82 39.49 21.95
C MET A 1 -15.65 39.41 23.25
N LYS A 2 -16.22 40.49 23.79
CA LYS A 2 -16.98 40.43 25.07
C LYS A 2 -18.38 39.79 24.95
N ARG A 3 -18.96 39.74 23.75
CA ARG A 3 -20.32 39.22 23.51
C ARG A 3 -20.43 37.69 23.50
N LEU A 4 -19.44 37.00 22.92
CA LEU A 4 -19.40 35.53 22.88
C LEU A 4 -19.19 34.94 24.29
N LEU A 5 -18.33 35.58 25.07
CA LEU A 5 -18.07 35.21 26.47
C LEU A 5 -19.21 35.57 27.42
N ALA A 6 -20.21 36.36 26.99
CA ALA A 6 -21.36 36.69 27.85
C ALA A 6 -22.34 35.51 28.00
N TYR A 7 -22.34 34.59 27.04
CA TYR A 7 -23.15 33.36 27.08
C TYR A 7 -22.57 32.31 28.03
N PHE A 8 -21.26 32.36 28.28
CA PHE A 8 -20.59 31.53 29.26
C PHE A 8 -20.36 32.36 30.52
N LYS A 9 -21.03 32.04 31.63
CA LYS A 9 -20.84 32.75 32.92
C LYS A 9 -19.48 32.45 33.57
N PHE A 10 -18.37 32.64 32.84
CA PHE A 10 -17.03 32.30 33.30
C PHE A 10 -16.50 33.32 34.31
N ASN A 11 -15.89 32.80 35.37
CA ASN A 11 -15.15 33.61 36.33
C ASN A 11 -13.85 34.17 35.69
N LYS A 12 -13.29 35.25 36.24
CA LYS A 12 -12.06 35.89 35.69
C LYS A 12 -10.88 34.93 35.61
N THR A 13 -10.77 34.01 36.58
CA THR A 13 -9.76 32.95 36.60
C THR A 13 -10.00 31.89 35.52
N GLU A 14 -11.25 31.51 35.27
CA GLU A 14 -11.63 30.55 34.24
C GLU A 14 -11.41 31.09 32.83
N GLN A 15 -11.65 32.38 32.61
CA GLN A 15 -11.37 33.04 31.33
C GLN A 15 -9.89 32.95 30.98
N ASN A 16 -9.01 33.22 31.93
CA ASN A 16 -7.56 33.10 31.72
C ASN A 16 -7.16 31.63 31.45
N GLY A 17 -7.76 30.68 32.17
CA GLY A 17 -7.56 29.25 31.93
C GLY A 17 -7.98 28.82 30.52
N PHE A 18 -9.14 29.28 30.05
CA PHE A 18 -9.63 29.01 28.70
C PHE A 18 -8.67 29.56 27.63
N PHE A 19 -8.17 30.79 27.81
CA PHE A 19 -7.20 31.36 26.88
C PHE A 19 -5.88 30.58 26.85
N ILE A 20 -5.39 30.13 28.01
CA ILE A 20 -4.18 29.30 28.09
C ILE A 20 -4.40 27.98 27.32
N ILE A 21 -5.54 27.32 27.54
CA ILE A 21 -5.87 26.07 26.84
C ILE A 21 -5.99 26.30 25.33
N LEU A 22 -6.64 27.38 24.90
CA LEU A 22 -6.80 27.70 23.48
C LEU A 22 -5.45 27.94 22.81
N VAL A 23 -4.52 28.62 23.48
CA VAL A 23 -3.15 28.81 22.98
C VAL A 23 -2.41 27.47 22.87
N ILE A 24 -2.55 26.59 23.87
CA ILE A 24 -1.94 25.25 23.84
C ILE A 24 -2.49 24.43 22.67
N ILE A 25 -3.80 24.44 22.43
CA ILE A 25 -4.42 23.71 21.31
C ILE A 25 -3.87 24.22 19.98
N VAL A 26 -3.82 25.54 19.79
CA VAL A 26 -3.26 26.14 18.57
C VAL A 26 -1.79 25.76 18.39
N LEU A 27 -0.99 25.77 19.47
CA LEU A 27 0.41 25.34 19.45
C LEU A 27 0.57 23.86 19.04
N PHE A 28 -0.26 22.96 19.56
CA PHE A 28 -0.21 21.56 19.13
C PHE A 28 -0.60 21.38 17.67
N VAL A 29 -1.60 22.11 17.18
CA VAL A 29 -2.01 22.07 15.76
C VAL A 29 -0.90 22.59 14.85
N THR A 30 -0.23 23.68 15.23
CA THR A 30 0.89 24.21 14.43
C THR A 30 2.08 23.25 14.43
N ILE A 31 2.46 22.68 15.58
CA ILE A 31 3.51 21.66 15.68
C ILE A 31 3.15 20.45 14.81
N TYR A 32 1.92 19.94 14.90
CA TYR A 32 1.47 18.81 14.09
C TYR A 32 1.53 19.12 12.59
N ALA A 33 1.11 20.33 12.17
CA ALA A 33 1.19 20.75 10.78
C ALA A 33 2.64 20.85 10.27
N LEU A 34 3.57 21.32 11.11
CA LEU A 34 5.01 21.36 10.80
C LEU A 34 5.63 19.97 10.67
N ILE A 35 5.22 19.01 11.50
CA ILE A 35 5.69 17.63 11.41
C ILE A 35 5.13 16.94 10.16
N LYS A 36 3.82 17.12 9.89
CA LYS A 36 3.13 16.49 8.75
C LYS A 36 3.65 17.00 7.40
N SER A 37 4.00 18.29 7.29
CA SER A 37 4.50 18.84 6.01
C SER A 37 5.83 18.24 5.57
N ASN A 38 6.64 17.70 6.49
CA ASN A 38 7.95 17.14 6.22
C ASN A 38 7.94 15.60 6.03
N THR A 39 6.84 14.93 6.34
CA THR A 39 6.65 13.52 6.02
C THR A 39 6.20 13.37 4.56
N ARG A 40 7.16 13.14 3.66
CA ARG A 40 6.88 12.43 2.41
C ARG A 40 6.33 11.06 2.79
N ASP A 41 5.21 10.66 2.19
CA ASP A 41 4.54 9.39 2.52
C ASP A 41 5.57 8.25 2.61
N PRO A 42 5.70 7.57 3.75
CA PRO A 42 6.73 6.56 3.97
C PRO A 42 6.46 5.27 3.18
N ILE A 43 5.39 5.23 2.40
CA ILE A 43 5.05 4.12 1.51
C ILE A 43 5.54 4.53 0.11
N PRO A 44 6.74 4.09 -0.29
CA PRO A 44 7.23 4.37 -1.63
C PRO A 44 6.22 3.75 -2.60
N ASN A 45 5.76 4.57 -3.56
CA ASN A 45 5.21 4.29 -4.90
C ASN A 45 4.69 2.89 -5.29
N GLN A 46 5.22 1.79 -4.78
CA GLN A 46 4.85 0.39 -5.05
C GLN A 46 3.40 0.08 -4.74
N ALA A 47 2.87 0.49 -3.58
CA ALA A 47 1.46 0.26 -3.26
C ALA A 47 0.54 1.06 -4.21
N LYS A 48 0.94 2.28 -4.56
CA LYS A 48 0.19 3.14 -5.47
C LYS A 48 0.26 2.65 -6.93
N LEU A 49 1.41 2.15 -7.36
CA LEU A 49 1.63 1.49 -8.66
C LEU A 49 0.83 0.20 -8.76
N PHE A 50 0.78 -0.59 -7.68
CA PHE A 50 -0.01 -1.81 -7.61
C PHE A 50 -1.51 -1.53 -7.70
N GLU A 51 -2.04 -0.61 -6.89
CA GLU A 51 -3.44 -0.18 -6.95
C GLU A 51 -3.81 0.34 -8.34
N GLN A 52 -2.94 1.16 -8.94
CA GLN A 52 -3.14 1.67 -10.30
C GLN A 52 -3.18 0.53 -11.34
N SER A 53 -2.28 -0.45 -11.24
CA SER A 53 -2.28 -1.62 -12.14
C SER A 53 -3.49 -2.53 -11.95
N PHE A 54 -4.02 -2.63 -10.72
CA PHE A 54 -5.24 -3.39 -10.44
C PHE A 54 -6.46 -2.71 -11.05
N HIS A 55 -6.60 -1.39 -10.89
CA HIS A 55 -7.70 -0.62 -11.47
C HIS A 55 -7.69 -0.65 -13.01
N ASP A 56 -6.52 -0.53 -13.64
CA ASP A 56 -6.36 -0.59 -15.10
C ASP A 56 -6.79 -1.96 -15.67
N SER A 57 -6.53 -3.05 -14.92
CA SER A 57 -6.95 -4.40 -15.30
C SER A 57 -8.45 -4.67 -15.15
N LEU A 58 -9.13 -3.93 -14.26
CA LEU A 58 -10.56 -4.10 -14.00
C LEU A 58 -11.44 -3.33 -14.99
N GLU A 59 -10.96 -2.19 -15.51
CA GLU A 59 -11.69 -1.42 -16.54
C GLU A 59 -11.68 -2.11 -17.93
N VAL A 60 -10.71 -3.00 -18.19
CA VAL A 60 -10.65 -3.82 -19.41
C VAL A 60 -11.67 -4.98 -19.41
N SER A 61 -12.32 -5.27 -18.27
CA SER A 61 -13.31 -6.34 -18.16
C SER A 61 -14.76 -5.85 -18.39
N GLY A 62 -15.00 -5.17 -19.52
CA GLY A 62 -16.32 -5.16 -20.16
C GLY A 62 -16.66 -6.55 -20.71
N PRO A 63 -17.93 -6.91 -20.98
CA PRO A 63 -18.35 -8.30 -21.09
C PRO A 63 -17.70 -8.99 -22.29
N VAL A 64 -16.65 -9.76 -22.04
CA VAL A 64 -16.02 -10.62 -23.05
C VAL A 64 -16.86 -11.88 -23.19
N ASN A 65 -17.55 -11.97 -24.32
CA ASN A 65 -18.14 -13.21 -24.80
C ASN A 65 -17.01 -14.25 -24.96
N LYS A 66 -17.18 -15.41 -24.33
CA LYS A 66 -16.32 -16.58 -24.51
C LYS A 66 -16.33 -17.03 -25.97
N GLN A 67 -15.37 -16.59 -26.78
CA GLN A 67 -14.84 -17.24 -28.00
C GLN A 67 -13.90 -16.21 -28.66
N GLU A 68 -12.71 -16.65 -29.09
CA GLU A 68 -11.54 -15.83 -29.53
C GLU A 68 -10.66 -15.23 -28.41
N VAL A 69 -9.89 -16.09 -27.74
CA VAL A 69 -8.64 -15.70 -27.05
C VAL A 69 -7.52 -16.60 -27.57
N GLU A 70 -7.39 -16.66 -28.89
CA GLU A 70 -6.21 -17.18 -29.57
C GLU A 70 -5.93 -16.23 -30.73
N ALA A 71 -4.72 -15.68 -30.78
CA ALA A 71 -4.25 -14.62 -31.68
C ALA A 71 -4.67 -13.19 -31.30
N THR A 72 -3.81 -12.49 -30.55
CA THR A 72 -3.24 -11.18 -30.92
C THR A 72 -2.55 -10.57 -29.70
N TYR A 73 -1.29 -10.94 -29.46
CA TYR A 73 -0.33 -10.02 -28.84
C TYR A 73 1.04 -10.20 -29.51
N SER A 74 1.16 -9.58 -30.67
CA SER A 74 2.44 -9.21 -31.26
C SER A 74 2.31 -7.82 -31.86
N THR A 75 3.12 -6.90 -31.34
CA THR A 75 3.76 -5.71 -31.97
C THR A 75 4.01 -4.69 -30.84
N LYS A 76 5.19 -4.72 -30.21
CA LYS A 76 6.39 -3.90 -30.51
C LYS A 76 6.13 -2.40 -30.51
N ASP A 77 6.86 -1.69 -29.65
CA ASP A 77 7.60 -0.49 -30.07
C ASP A 77 8.93 -0.36 -29.31
N LYS A 78 9.97 0.01 -30.09
CA LYS A 78 11.37 0.16 -29.70
C LYS A 78 11.64 1.62 -29.28
N SER A 79 12.44 1.84 -28.23
CA SER A 79 13.54 2.82 -28.34
C SER A 79 14.63 2.64 -27.26
N ALA A 80 15.83 2.35 -27.78
CA ALA A 80 17.19 2.65 -27.32
C ALA A 80 17.51 2.85 -25.83
N GLY A 81 18.24 1.87 -25.29
CA GLY A 81 19.07 1.99 -24.08
C GLY A 81 19.81 0.68 -23.84
N ALA A 82 20.97 0.51 -24.50
CA ALA A 82 21.75 -0.71 -24.49
C ALA A 82 22.29 -1.06 -23.10
N ILE A 83 21.83 -2.17 -22.50
CA ILE A 83 22.61 -3.00 -21.56
C ILE A 83 22.21 -4.47 -21.77
N SER A 84 23.17 -5.22 -22.32
CA SER A 84 23.50 -6.63 -22.07
C SER A 84 22.38 -7.68 -22.09
N GLU A 85 22.35 -8.42 -23.19
CA GLU A 85 21.78 -9.76 -23.33
C GLU A 85 22.28 -10.71 -22.23
N HIS A 86 21.36 -11.28 -21.46
CA HIS A 86 21.20 -12.72 -21.21
C HIS A 86 20.16 -12.94 -20.10
N SER A 87 18.93 -12.46 -20.29
CA SER A 87 17.78 -13.05 -19.61
C SER A 87 17.24 -14.11 -20.56
N VAL A 88 17.75 -15.34 -20.42
CA VAL A 88 17.00 -16.52 -20.85
C VAL A 88 15.62 -16.32 -20.23
N LEU A 89 14.63 -16.08 -21.08
CA LEU A 89 13.24 -16.14 -20.68
C LEU A 89 13.01 -17.61 -20.37
N GLU A 90 13.41 -18.03 -19.17
CA GLU A 90 12.93 -19.27 -18.58
C GLU A 90 11.42 -19.18 -18.67
N GLU A 91 10.84 -20.03 -19.50
CA GLU A 91 9.40 -20.20 -19.60
C GLU A 91 8.89 -20.35 -18.17
N THR A 92 8.17 -19.34 -17.68
CA THR A 92 7.60 -19.36 -16.33
C THR A 92 6.54 -20.45 -16.33
N LYS A 93 6.96 -21.68 -16.04
CA LYS A 93 6.11 -22.84 -16.06
C LYS A 93 5.14 -22.71 -14.90
N LEU A 94 3.87 -22.51 -15.24
CA LEU A 94 2.80 -22.55 -14.27
C LEU A 94 2.81 -23.92 -13.59
N PHE A 95 2.74 -23.90 -12.26
CA PHE A 95 2.65 -25.10 -11.46
C PHE A 95 1.55 -24.93 -10.42
N TYR A 96 0.94 -26.04 -10.05
CA TYR A 96 -0.05 -26.06 -8.98
C TYR A 96 0.64 -25.90 -7.63
N PHE A 97 0.10 -25.04 -6.78
CA PHE A 97 0.60 -24.85 -5.42
C PHE A 97 -0.57 -24.80 -4.43
N ASP A 98 -0.41 -25.49 -3.29
CA ASP A 98 -1.32 -25.39 -2.15
C ASP A 98 -0.70 -24.47 -1.09
N PRO A 99 -1.24 -23.27 -0.85
CA PRO A 99 -0.65 -22.31 0.08
C PRO A 99 -0.61 -22.78 1.53
N ASN A 100 -1.36 -23.83 1.90
CA ASN A 100 -1.35 -24.38 3.25
C ASN A 100 -0.36 -25.54 3.43
N ASN A 101 0.21 -26.06 2.33
CA ASN A 101 1.09 -27.22 2.38
C ASN A 101 2.18 -27.16 1.29
N LEU A 102 2.75 -25.98 1.05
CA LEU A 102 3.78 -25.77 0.04
C LEU A 102 5.21 -25.87 0.61
N PRO A 103 6.12 -26.66 0.02
CA PRO A 103 7.53 -26.72 0.43
C PRO A 103 8.26 -25.38 0.24
N HIS A 104 9.32 -25.14 1.03
CA HIS A 104 10.14 -23.90 0.97
C HIS A 104 10.67 -23.65 -0.45
N ALA A 105 11.19 -24.68 -1.11
CA ALA A 105 11.73 -24.57 -2.48
C ALA A 105 10.67 -24.10 -3.50
N ASP A 106 9.40 -24.48 -3.31
CA ASP A 106 8.32 -24.10 -4.22
C ASP A 106 7.81 -22.68 -3.94
N TRP A 107 7.94 -22.20 -2.70
CA TRP A 107 7.73 -20.77 -2.41
C TRP A 107 8.76 -19.87 -3.12
N HIS A 108 10.01 -20.35 -3.29
CA HIS A 108 10.99 -19.60 -4.08
C HIS A 108 10.64 -19.53 -5.55
N LYS A 109 10.02 -20.56 -6.12
CA LYS A 109 9.51 -20.54 -7.51
C LYS A 109 8.41 -19.49 -7.71
N LEU A 110 7.72 -19.11 -6.64
CA LEU A 110 6.77 -17.99 -6.62
C LEU A 110 7.44 -16.62 -6.46
N GLY A 111 8.77 -16.55 -6.39
CA GLY A 111 9.53 -15.30 -6.26
C GLY A 111 9.61 -14.75 -4.83
N LEU A 112 9.27 -15.54 -3.81
CA LEU A 112 9.35 -15.09 -2.42
C LEU A 112 10.78 -15.17 -1.86
N SER A 113 11.13 -14.17 -1.05
CA SER A 113 12.37 -14.16 -0.26
C SER A 113 12.26 -15.05 0.98
N ASP A 114 13.38 -15.55 1.49
CA ASP A 114 13.43 -16.39 2.70
C ASP A 114 12.69 -15.78 3.90
N LYS A 115 12.80 -14.46 4.07
CA LYS A 115 12.10 -13.75 5.14
C LYS A 115 10.58 -13.86 5.00
N GLN A 116 10.05 -13.71 3.79
CA GLN A 116 8.61 -13.83 3.52
C GLN A 116 8.14 -15.28 3.72
N ILE A 117 8.94 -16.26 3.26
CA ILE A 117 8.64 -17.68 3.41
C ILE A 117 8.59 -18.07 4.88
N ALA A 118 9.55 -17.63 5.69
CA ALA A 118 9.58 -17.87 7.13
C ALA A 118 8.33 -17.30 7.84
N VAL A 119 7.90 -16.09 7.47
CA VAL A 119 6.67 -15.50 8.01
C VAL A 119 5.44 -16.33 7.64
N LEU A 120 5.29 -16.71 6.37
CA LEU A 120 4.17 -17.53 5.90
C LEU A 120 4.12 -18.90 6.60
N LYS A 121 5.27 -19.58 6.73
CA LYS A 121 5.37 -20.85 7.46
C LYS A 121 5.00 -20.73 8.94
N ASN A 122 5.33 -19.61 9.57
CA ASN A 122 4.88 -19.36 10.94
C ASN A 122 3.35 -19.21 11.05
N TYR A 123 2.70 -18.60 10.06
CA TYR A 123 1.23 -18.51 10.02
C TYR A 123 0.56 -19.85 9.72
N GLU A 124 1.11 -20.64 8.79
CA GLU A 124 0.68 -22.01 8.50
C GLU A 124 0.68 -22.86 9.79
N LYS A 125 1.80 -22.86 10.52
CA LYS A 125 1.95 -23.58 11.80
C LYS A 125 0.97 -23.11 12.88
N LYS A 126 0.61 -21.82 12.90
CA LYS A 126 -0.34 -21.26 13.89
C LYS A 126 -1.78 -21.70 13.61
N ARG A 127 -2.17 -21.83 12.34
CA ARG A 127 -3.55 -22.17 11.96
C ARG A 127 -3.96 -23.62 12.28
N TRP A 128 -3.00 -24.55 12.34
CA TRP A 128 -3.28 -25.96 12.67
C TRP A 128 -3.31 -26.26 14.18
N LYS A 129 -3.11 -25.26 15.05
CA LYS A 129 -3.26 -25.41 16.49
C LYS A 129 -4.68 -25.00 16.91
N VAL A 130 -5.65 -25.89 16.65
CA VAL A 130 -6.97 -25.88 17.28
C VAL A 130 -7.20 -27.25 17.89
#